data_AF-A0A6M9PD63-F1
#
_entry.id   AF-A0A6M9PD63-F1
#
_cell.length_a   1.000
_cell.length_b   1.000
_cell.length_c   1.000
_cell.angle_alpha   90.00
_cell.angle_beta   90.00
_cell.angle_gamma   90.00
#
_symmetry.space_group_name_H-M   'P 1'
#
loop_
_entity.id
_entity.type
_entity.pdbx_description
1 polymer ?
#
loop_
_entity_poly.entity_id
_entity_poly.type
_entity_poly.pdbx_seq_one_letter_code
_entity_poly.pdbx_strand_id
1 'polypeptide(L)'
;MTAFFMGYTMSILLLLFAPGLFAIYWFIRLQICLSRVRYLVDTYGMDRKKLRKLSCKEIKTLRNSIDALRHTDDAFSLENLVRPYRT
;
A
#
# COMPACT_ATOMS: atom_id res chain seq x y z
N MET A 1 -36.04 -27.95 -18.16
CA MET A 1 -34.57 -28.15 -18.12
C MET A 1 -33.75 -26.89 -18.47
N THR A 2 -34.35 -25.80 -18.95
CA THR A 2 -33.64 -24.57 -19.34
C THR A 2 -33.31 -23.63 -18.17
N ALA A 3 -34.14 -23.57 -17.12
CA ALA A 3 -33.91 -22.72 -15.95
C ALA A 3 -32.70 -23.15 -15.10
N PHE A 4 -32.43 -24.46 -15.02
CA PHE A 4 -31.28 -24.99 -14.27
C PHE A 4 -29.94 -24.66 -14.96
N PHE A 5 -29.93 -24.60 -16.31
CA PHE A 5 -28.75 -24.29 -17.10
C PHE A 5 -28.38 -22.79 -17.07
N MET A 6 -29.37 -21.89 -16.99
CA MET A 6 -29.15 -20.45 -16.78
C MET A 6 -28.59 -20.13 -15.40
N GLY A 7 -29.03 -20.82 -14.34
CA GLY A 7 -28.46 -20.65 -12.99
C GLY A 7 -26.99 -21.07 -12.91
N TYR A 8 -26.61 -22.14 -13.61
CA TYR A 8 -25.25 -22.69 -13.60
C TYR A 8 -24.25 -21.81 -14.37
N THR A 9 -24.66 -21.29 -15.54
CA THR A 9 -23.84 -20.37 -16.35
C THR A 9 -23.57 -19.04 -15.66
N MET A 10 -24.57 -18.48 -14.97
CA MET A 10 -24.41 -17.26 -14.17
C MET A 10 -23.52 -17.47 -12.93
N SER A 11 -23.61 -18.63 -12.28
CA SER A 11 -22.77 -19.00 -11.13
C SER A 11 -21.31 -19.22 -11.53
N ILE A 12 -21.05 -19.85 -12.68
CA ILE A 12 -19.71 -20.03 -13.23
C ILE A 12 -19.07 -18.70 -13.63
N LEU A 13 -19.85 -17.77 -14.18
CA LEU A 13 -19.37 -16.43 -14.52
C LEU A 13 -18.88 -15.69 -13.27
N LEU A 14 -19.66 -15.76 -12.18
CA LEU A 14 -19.29 -15.19 -10.87
C LEU A 14 -18.04 -15.86 -10.28
N LEU A 15 -17.94 -17.19 -10.39
CA LEU A 15 -16.78 -17.94 -9.89
C LEU A 15 -15.49 -17.60 -10.64
N LEU A 16 -15.60 -17.27 -11.93
CA LEU A 16 -14.46 -16.84 -12.76
C LEU A 16 -14.10 -15.35 -12.54
N PHE A 17 -15.09 -14.50 -12.25
CA PHE A 17 -14.88 -13.08 -11.97
C PHE A 17 -14.31 -12.81 -10.58
N ALA A 18 -14.66 -13.62 -9.58
CA ALA A 18 -14.16 -13.48 -8.20
C ALA A 18 -12.61 -13.43 -8.10
N PRO A 19 -11.84 -14.35 -8.71
CA PRO A 19 -10.37 -14.25 -8.68
C PRO A 19 -9.85 -13.04 -9.49
N GLY A 20 -10.56 -12.62 -10.54
CA GLY A 20 -10.21 -11.42 -11.31
C GLY A 20 -10.33 -10.14 -10.48
N LEU A 21 -11.45 -9.98 -9.76
CA LEU A 21 -11.66 -8.86 -8.84
C LEU A 21 -10.65 -8.88 -7.68
N PHE A 22 -10.31 -10.06 -7.17
CA PHE A 22 -9.28 -10.20 -6.13
C PHE A 22 -7.89 -9.76 -6.61
N ALA A 23 -7.50 -10.16 -7.83
CA ALA A 23 -6.23 -9.75 -8.44
C ALA A 23 -6.17 -8.23 -8.63
N ILE A 24 -7.24 -7.61 -9.15
CA ILE A 24 -7.34 -6.15 -9.32
C ILE A 24 -7.24 -5.44 -7.97
N TYR A 25 -7.98 -5.92 -6.96
CA TYR A 25 -7.92 -5.37 -5.60
C TYR A 25 -6.50 -5.44 -5.01
N TRP A 26 -5.83 -6.58 -5.17
CA TRP A 26 -4.45 -6.76 -4.73
C TRP A 26 -3.48 -5.81 -5.46
N PHE A 27 -3.64 -5.66 -6.78
CA PHE A 27 -2.81 -4.78 -7.59
C PHE A 27 -2.97 -3.32 -7.20
N ILE A 28 -4.20 -2.86 -6.98
CA ILE A 28 -4.49 -1.50 -6.48
C ILE A 28 -3.82 -1.28 -5.11
N ARG A 29 -3.92 -2.26 -4.19
CA ARG A 29 -3.28 -2.19 -2.87
C ARG A 29 -1.75 -2.06 -2.98
N LEU A 30 -1.12 -2.82 -3.87
CA LEU A 30 0.32 -2.77 -4.12
C LEU A 30 0.75 -1.41 -4.69
N GLN A 31 0.01 -0.89 -5.66
CA GLN A 31 0.29 0.40 -6.29
C GLN A 31 0.17 1.56 -5.29
N ILE A 32 -0.81 1.53 -4.39
CA ILE A 32 -0.95 2.53 -3.31
C ILE A 32 0.28 2.52 -2.39
N CYS A 33 0.81 1.34 -2.03
CA CYS A 33 2.04 1.29 -1.26
C CYS A 33 3.21 1.95 -1.99
N LEU A 34 3.43 1.59 -3.26
CA LEU A 34 4.55 2.08 -4.06
C LEU A 34 4.46 3.59 -4.27
N SER A 35 3.25 4.11 -4.52
CA SER A 35 2.99 5.55 -4.62
C SER A 35 3.31 6.27 -3.32
N ARG A 36 2.92 5.72 -2.17
CA ARG A 36 3.23 6.29 -0.84
C ARG A 36 4.73 6.30 -0.54
N VAL A 37 5.46 5.25 -0.91
CA VAL A 37 6.92 5.21 -0.80
C VAL A 37 7.54 6.34 -1.60
N ARG A 38 7.11 6.50 -2.86
CA ARG A 38 7.63 7.54 -3.75
C ARG A 38 7.40 8.93 -3.18
N TYR A 39 6.20 9.19 -2.64
CA TYR A 39 5.92 10.44 -1.93
C TYR A 39 6.84 10.68 -0.73
N LEU A 40 7.12 9.64 0.08
CA LEU A 40 8.05 9.74 1.21
C LEU A 40 9.49 10.05 0.75
N VAL A 41 9.93 9.41 -0.33
CA VAL A 41 11.24 9.65 -0.96
C VAL A 41 11.33 11.09 -1.45
N ASP A 42 10.32 11.57 -2.18
CA ASP A 42 10.32 12.92 -2.75
C ASP A 42 10.16 14.02 -1.69
N THR A 43 9.40 13.77 -0.62
CA THR A 43 9.14 14.78 0.44
C THR A 43 10.27 14.84 1.48
N TYR A 44 10.82 13.69 1.88
CA TYR A 44 11.78 13.59 2.99
C TYR A 44 13.22 13.29 2.52
N GLY A 45 13.42 12.98 1.24
CA GLY A 45 14.72 12.66 0.67
C GLY A 45 15.26 11.29 1.10
N MET A 46 14.38 10.33 1.36
CA MET A 46 14.80 8.99 1.82
C MET A 46 15.31 8.12 0.67
N ASP A 47 16.27 7.23 0.95
CA ASP A 47 16.86 6.35 -0.07
C ASP A 47 15.91 5.24 -0.51
N ARG A 48 15.75 5.09 -1.84
CA ARG A 48 14.87 4.07 -2.44
C ARG A 48 15.33 2.64 -2.14
N LYS A 49 16.63 2.39 -1.98
CA LYS A 49 17.16 1.03 -1.72
C LYS A 49 16.84 0.60 -0.29
N LYS A 50 16.93 1.51 0.68
CA LYS A 50 16.51 1.28 2.07
C LYS A 50 15.01 1.10 2.19
N LEU A 51 14.20 1.93 1.50
CA LEU A 51 12.74 1.77 1.52
C LEU A 51 12.24 0.51 0.79
N ARG A 52 12.97 0.03 -0.22
CA ARG A 52 12.63 -1.23 -0.91
C ARG A 52 12.83 -2.47 -0.03
N LYS A 53 13.69 -2.40 1.00
CA LYS A 53 13.84 -3.47 2.01
C LYS A 53 12.67 -3.51 3.00
N LEU A 54 11.96 -2.39 3.18
CA LEU A 54 10.81 -2.30 4.08
C LEU A 54 9.54 -2.81 3.38
N SER A 55 8.72 -3.53 4.11
CA SER A 55 7.40 -3.96 3.66
C SER A 55 6.43 -2.77 3.58
N CYS A 56 5.43 -2.85 2.70
CA CYS A 56 4.27 -1.95 2.64
C CYS A 56 3.72 -1.56 4.02
N LYS A 57 3.65 -2.53 4.94
CA LYS A 57 3.16 -2.33 6.30
C LYS A 57 4.07 -1.41 7.10
N GLU A 58 5.38 -1.64 7.03
CA GLU A 58 6.38 -0.84 7.73
C GLU A 58 6.44 0.59 7.20
N ILE A 59 6.31 0.78 5.89
CA ILE A 59 6.18 2.11 5.27
C ILE A 59 4.92 2.82 5.78
N LYS A 60 3.80 2.09 5.93
CA LYS A 60 2.57 2.66 6.50
C LYS A 60 2.77 3.06 7.96
N THR A 61 3.42 2.22 8.76
CA THR A 61 3.75 2.53 10.16
C THR A 61 4.67 3.74 10.26
N LEU A 62 5.72 3.80 9.43
CA LEU A 62 6.66 4.92 9.36
C LEU A 62 5.96 6.23 9.00
N ARG A 63 5.05 6.19 8.03
CA ARG A 63 4.22 7.36 7.69
C ARG A 63 3.32 7.77 8.85
N ASN A 64 2.65 6.81 9.50
CA ASN A 64 1.80 7.13 10.64
C ASN A 64 2.59 7.73 11.80
N SER A 65 3.81 7.26 12.07
CA SER A 65 4.69 7.87 13.07
C SER A 65 5.13 9.27 12.67
N ILE A 66 5.46 9.49 11.39
CA ILE A 66 5.76 10.82 10.84
C ILE A 66 4.57 11.78 10.99
N ASP A 67 3.37 11.34 10.61
CA ASP A 67 2.14 12.15 10.71
C ASP A 67 1.79 12.43 12.19
N ALA A 68 2.01 11.46 13.09
CA ALA A 68 1.85 11.66 14.53
C ALA A 68 2.83 12.70 15.08
N LEU A 69 4.13 12.56 14.78
CA LEU A 69 5.18 13.50 15.16
C LEU A 69 4.94 14.91 14.62
N ARG A 70 4.38 15.00 13.41
CA ARG A 70 4.00 16.27 12.78
C ARG A 70 2.78 16.91 13.44
N HIS A 71 1.87 16.14 14.02
CA HIS A 71 0.76 16.67 14.84
C HIS A 71 1.21 17.11 16.23
N THR A 72 2.29 16.53 16.75
CA THR A 72 2.89 16.95 18.02
C THR A 72 3.89 18.10 17.87
N ASP A 73 4.13 18.61 16.65
CA ASP A 73 5.11 19.67 16.31
C ASP A 73 6.57 19.37 16.73
N ASP A 74 6.89 18.11 17.02
CA ASP A 74 8.24 17.68 17.42
C ASP A 74 9.14 17.47 16.19
N ALA A 75 9.57 18.58 15.59
CA ALA A 75 10.48 18.60 14.43
C ALA A 75 11.79 17.81 14.69
N PHE A 76 12.28 17.84 15.94
CA PHE A 76 13.53 17.17 16.34
C PHE A 76 13.41 15.64 16.40
N SER A 77 12.26 15.15 16.87
CA SER A 77 11.98 13.70 16.88
C SER A 77 11.70 13.19 15.46
N LEU A 78 11.11 14.03 14.61
CA LEU A 78 10.88 13.73 13.20
C LEU A 78 12.20 13.57 12.43
N GLU A 79 13.13 14.50 12.58
CA GLU A 79 14.44 14.39 11.92
C GLU A 79 15.21 13.17 12.40
N ASN A 80 15.16 12.83 13.69
CA ASN A 80 15.84 11.65 14.23
C ASN A 80 15.28 10.33 13.66
N LEU A 81 13.97 10.28 13.40
CA LEU A 81 13.29 9.14 12.76
C LEU A 81 13.61 9.03 11.27
N VAL A 82 13.72 10.15 10.56
CA VAL A 82 13.98 10.21 9.11
C VAL A 82 15.46 10.03 8.76
N ARG A 83 16.37 10.51 9.62
CA ARG A 83 17.83 10.46 9.45
C ARG A 83 18.40 9.08 9.08
N PRO A 84 18.03 7.95 9.70
CA PRO A 84 18.55 6.63 9.31
C PRO A 84 18.16 6.20 7.89
N TYR A 85 17.11 6.80 7.32
CA TYR A 85 16.61 6.52 5.97
C TYR A 85 17.13 7.50 4.91
N ARG A 86 17.73 8.64 5.31
CA ARG A 86 18.37 9.61 4.41
C ARG A 86 19.81 9.18 4.19
N THR A 87 20.17 8.70 2.99
CA THR A 87 21.55 8.28 2.65
C THR A 87 21.78 8.40 1.15
#